data_AF-A0A7Y6UIG7-F1
#
_entry.id   AF-A0A7Y6UIG7-F1
#
_cell.length_a   1.000
_cell.length_b   1.000
_cell.length_c   1.000
_cell.angle_alpha   90.00
_cell.angle_beta   90.00
_cell.angle_gamma   90.00
#
_symmetry.space_group_name_H-M   'P 1'
#
loop_
_entity.id
_entity.type
_entity.pdbx_description
1 polymer ?
#
loop_
_entity_poly.entity_id
_entity_poly.type
_entity_poly.pdbx_seq_one_letter_code
_entity_poly.pdbx_strand_id
1 'polypeptide(L)'
;MRTVAILVATLAATLAACGPAGRGDDTGGGGGGGGGGGGGGGGSGEGSNMEGCSDDAKLVYVVDENNKFSKFDPSTKMFMDIGTLSCPAGSATPFSMGLDRDAVAWVLYSNGQLFRVDTTDLTCTKANWATQLGLQQFGMGFSANTAGSTEDTLFVAGGSSADPLSSPTSKLATLNTQTFAATSVGTVTGWPELTGTGNAELWGWFPDEISPRVEQIDKTTGAAIKTFQLPSLSGTPAAWAFAFWGGDFWIFLMRGDLDHLEFNTSVYQIDGMTGALKSTTDAPGRTIVGAGVSTCAPVVIL
;
A
#
# COMPACT_ATOMS: atom_id res chain seq x y z
N MET A 1 65.38 19.54 -11.51
CA MET A 1 63.98 19.52 -12.00
C MET A 1 63.36 18.23 -11.51
N ARG A 2 62.46 18.32 -10.53
CA ARG A 2 61.89 17.20 -9.77
C ARG A 2 60.54 16.79 -10.37
N THR A 3 60.38 15.47 -10.45
CA THR A 3 59.24 14.60 -10.77
C THR A 3 57.92 15.01 -10.09
N VAL A 4 56.77 14.67 -10.69
CA VAL A 4 55.77 13.69 -10.20
C VAL A 4 54.62 13.63 -11.23
N ALA A 5 54.38 12.44 -11.81
CA ALA A 5 53.18 12.12 -12.57
C ALA A 5 52.21 11.38 -11.63
N ILE A 6 50.98 11.89 -11.51
CA ILE A 6 49.92 11.31 -10.67
C ILE A 6 49.10 10.36 -11.55
N LEU A 7 49.16 9.07 -11.24
CA LEU A 7 48.28 8.03 -11.79
C LEU A 7 47.02 7.97 -10.91
N VAL A 8 45.85 8.28 -11.48
CA VAL A 8 44.56 8.10 -10.80
C VAL A 8 44.00 6.74 -11.23
N ALA A 9 43.96 5.78 -10.31
CA ALA A 9 43.30 4.49 -10.51
C ALA A 9 41.85 4.59 -10.04
N THR A 10 40.90 4.52 -10.99
CA THR A 10 39.46 4.40 -10.71
C THR A 10 39.12 2.95 -10.41
N LEU A 11 38.79 2.68 -9.14
CA LEU A 11 38.30 1.38 -8.68
C LEU A 11 36.78 1.34 -8.87
N ALA A 12 36.30 0.64 -9.90
CA ALA A 12 34.88 0.37 -10.10
C ALA A 12 34.46 -0.82 -9.21
N ALA A 13 33.73 -0.55 -8.14
CA ALA A 13 33.09 -1.58 -7.33
C ALA A 13 31.72 -1.91 -7.92
N THR A 14 31.61 -3.06 -8.58
CA THR A 14 30.32 -3.63 -9.00
C THR A 14 29.67 -4.28 -7.77
N LEU A 15 28.67 -3.61 -7.18
CA LEU A 15 27.73 -4.27 -6.29
C LEU A 15 26.74 -5.07 -7.14
N ALA A 16 26.82 -6.39 -7.06
CA ALA A 16 25.76 -7.28 -7.54
C ALA A 16 24.57 -7.14 -6.59
N ALA A 17 23.55 -6.40 -7.02
CA ALA A 17 22.26 -6.37 -6.36
C ALA A 17 21.53 -7.69 -6.65
N CYS A 18 21.39 -8.56 -5.64
CA CYS A 18 20.41 -9.64 -5.68
C CYS A 18 19.03 -9.00 -5.52
N GLY A 19 18.30 -8.80 -6.62
CA GLY A 19 16.89 -8.49 -6.57
C GLY A 19 16.09 -9.64 -5.93
N PRO A 20 14.91 -9.36 -5.34
CA PRO A 20 14.05 -10.41 -4.81
C PRO A 20 13.67 -11.41 -5.91
N ALA A 21 13.55 -12.68 -5.53
CA ALA A 21 13.14 -13.76 -6.41
C ALA A 21 11.82 -13.40 -7.09
N GLY A 22 11.77 -13.52 -8.42
CA GLY A 22 10.55 -13.34 -9.19
C GLY A 22 9.44 -14.21 -8.62
N ARG A 23 8.24 -13.63 -8.49
CA ARG A 23 7.02 -14.39 -8.19
C ARG A 23 6.89 -15.45 -9.30
N GLY A 24 6.94 -16.73 -8.93
CA GLY A 24 7.15 -17.84 -9.87
C GLY A 24 6.11 -17.89 -10.98
N ASP A 25 6.60 -17.95 -12.23
CA ASP A 25 5.82 -18.28 -13.42
C ASP A 25 5.79 -19.81 -13.59
N ASP A 26 4.77 -20.48 -13.05
CA ASP A 26 4.51 -21.89 -13.37
C ASP A 26 3.64 -22.00 -14.63
N THR A 27 4.27 -21.89 -15.81
CA THR A 27 3.66 -22.36 -17.06
C THR A 27 4.42 -23.58 -17.57
N GLY A 28 3.77 -24.74 -17.45
CA GLY A 28 4.32 -26.05 -17.76
C GLY A 28 4.65 -26.31 -19.22
N GLY A 29 5.61 -27.21 -19.42
CA GLY A 29 6.04 -27.70 -20.74
C GLY A 29 6.85 -28.99 -20.65
N GLY A 30 6.15 -30.13 -20.54
CA GLY A 30 6.47 -31.48 -21.03
C GLY A 30 7.92 -32.01 -21.02
N GLY A 31 8.16 -33.05 -20.20
CA GLY A 31 9.26 -33.98 -20.37
C GLY A 31 9.09 -35.23 -19.50
N GLY A 32 8.55 -36.31 -20.08
CA GLY A 32 8.36 -37.58 -19.40
C GLY A 32 9.65 -38.39 -19.26
N GLY A 33 9.79 -39.10 -18.13
CA GLY A 33 10.84 -40.10 -17.88
C GLY A 33 10.77 -40.62 -16.44
N GLY A 34 10.32 -41.87 -16.28
CA GLY A 34 9.99 -42.47 -14.97
C GLY A 34 11.17 -42.97 -14.13
N GLY A 35 10.85 -43.29 -12.88
CA GLY A 35 11.73 -44.02 -11.94
C GLY A 35 11.24 -43.85 -10.50
N GLY A 36 10.75 -44.93 -9.89
CA GLY A 36 10.09 -44.92 -8.59
C GLY A 36 10.99 -44.81 -7.35
N GLY A 37 10.34 -44.63 -6.21
CA GLY A 37 10.96 -44.72 -4.89
C GLY A 37 10.17 -43.93 -3.84
N GLY A 38 9.46 -44.64 -2.97
CA GLY A 38 8.63 -44.05 -1.91
C GLY A 38 9.41 -43.32 -0.82
N GLY A 39 8.72 -42.40 -0.15
CA GLY A 39 9.20 -41.70 1.04
C GLY A 39 8.20 -40.62 1.42
N GLY A 40 7.26 -40.98 2.30
CA GLY A 40 6.30 -40.05 2.87
C GLY A 40 7.02 -38.94 3.64
N GLY A 41 6.59 -37.72 3.39
CA GLY A 41 7.08 -36.50 4.01
C GLY A 41 6.30 -35.35 3.41
N GLY A 42 5.02 -35.24 3.77
CA GLY A 42 4.19 -34.09 3.44
C GLY A 42 4.74 -32.87 4.16
N GLY A 43 5.68 -32.18 3.52
CA GLY A 43 6.05 -30.82 3.86
C GLY A 43 4.98 -29.91 3.31
N SER A 44 4.04 -29.52 4.17
CA SER A 44 3.20 -28.36 3.98
C SER A 44 4.11 -27.16 3.73
N GLY A 45 4.06 -26.61 2.52
CA GLY A 45 4.63 -25.30 2.21
C GLY A 45 3.83 -24.23 2.93
N GLU A 46 4.10 -24.04 4.23
CA GLU A 46 3.66 -22.87 4.97
C GLU A 46 4.48 -21.68 4.45
N GLY A 47 3.84 -20.76 3.74
CA GLY A 47 4.37 -19.41 3.57
C GLY A 47 4.42 -18.76 4.96
N SER A 48 5.60 -18.76 5.58
CA SER A 48 5.87 -18.36 6.97
C SER A 48 5.72 -16.85 7.26
N ASN A 49 4.82 -16.15 6.56
CA ASN A 49 4.57 -14.71 6.73
C ASN A 49 3.49 -14.40 7.79
N MET A 50 2.95 -15.41 8.50
CA MET A 50 1.81 -15.25 9.42
C MET A 50 2.15 -15.43 10.91
N GLU A 51 3.40 -15.73 11.28
CA GLU A 51 3.77 -15.84 12.69
C GLU A 51 3.55 -14.50 13.41
N GLY A 52 2.83 -14.54 14.53
CA GLY A 52 2.51 -13.37 15.34
C GLY A 52 1.37 -12.48 14.84
N CYS A 53 0.64 -12.88 13.79
CA CYS A 53 -0.49 -12.11 13.26
C CYS A 53 -1.83 -12.60 13.80
N SER A 54 -2.66 -11.67 14.29
CA SER A 54 -4.08 -11.97 14.53
C SER A 54 -4.81 -12.21 13.20
N ASP A 55 -5.95 -12.90 13.24
CA ASP A 55 -6.78 -13.05 12.03
C ASP A 55 -7.32 -11.71 11.55
N ASP A 56 -7.59 -10.78 12.47
CA ASP A 56 -8.02 -9.42 12.12
C ASP A 56 -6.95 -8.65 11.35
N ALA A 57 -5.66 -8.87 11.64
CA ALA A 57 -4.57 -8.20 10.92
C ALA A 57 -4.43 -8.69 9.46
N LYS A 58 -5.07 -9.79 9.08
CA LYS A 58 -5.04 -10.36 7.72
C LYS A 58 -6.15 -9.80 6.81
N LEU A 59 -7.02 -8.95 7.33
CA LEU A 59 -8.18 -8.40 6.63
C LEU A 59 -7.87 -7.02 6.02
N VAL A 60 -8.72 -6.59 5.08
CA VAL A 60 -8.72 -5.22 4.58
C VAL A 60 -9.75 -4.42 5.37
N TYR A 61 -9.34 -3.27 5.90
CA TYR A 61 -10.24 -2.30 6.51
C TYR A 61 -10.36 -1.10 5.59
N VAL A 62 -11.52 -0.46 5.59
CA VAL A 62 -11.77 0.79 4.85
C VAL A 62 -12.40 1.83 5.75
N VAL A 63 -12.12 3.09 5.44
CA VAL A 63 -12.78 4.25 6.03
C VAL A 63 -13.31 5.16 4.93
N ASP A 64 -14.57 5.59 5.08
CA ASP A 64 -15.19 6.56 4.19
C ASP A 64 -15.06 7.99 4.71
N GLU A 65 -15.29 8.97 3.84
CA GLU A 65 -15.21 10.40 4.16
C GLU A 65 -16.17 10.83 5.29
N ASN A 66 -17.25 10.08 5.50
CA ASN A 66 -18.28 10.29 6.50
C ASN A 66 -18.01 9.51 7.80
N ASN A 67 -16.78 9.01 7.98
CA ASN A 67 -16.30 8.26 9.14
C ASN A 67 -16.85 6.83 9.26
N LYS A 68 -17.55 6.28 8.26
CA LYS A 68 -17.96 4.87 8.29
C LYS A 68 -16.72 4.00 8.21
N PHE A 69 -16.62 3.05 9.12
CA PHE A 69 -15.53 2.09 9.22
C PHE A 69 -16.05 0.69 8.96
N SER A 70 -15.44 -0.01 8.01
CA SER A 70 -15.91 -1.33 7.57
C SER A 70 -14.74 -2.27 7.33
N LYS A 71 -14.96 -3.57 7.51
CA LYS A 71 -14.12 -4.60 6.89
C LYS A 71 -14.54 -4.74 5.42
N PHE A 72 -13.57 -4.89 4.53
CA PHE A 72 -13.80 -5.33 3.16
C PHE A 72 -13.25 -6.74 3.01
N ASP A 73 -14.09 -7.68 2.59
CA ASP A 73 -13.67 -9.04 2.26
C ASP A 73 -13.38 -9.12 0.76
N PRO A 74 -12.11 -9.25 0.35
CA PRO A 74 -11.77 -9.28 -1.07
C PRO A 74 -12.26 -10.54 -1.80
N SER A 75 -12.48 -11.65 -1.07
CA SER A 75 -12.93 -12.91 -1.67
C SER A 75 -14.40 -12.85 -2.11
N THR A 76 -15.25 -12.22 -1.29
CA THR A 76 -16.67 -12.05 -1.56
C THR A 76 -17.02 -10.68 -2.11
N LYS A 77 -16.09 -9.73 -2.05
CA LYS A 77 -16.23 -8.32 -2.43
C LYS A 77 -17.33 -7.60 -1.62
N MET A 78 -17.53 -8.03 -0.38
CA MET A 78 -18.55 -7.49 0.50
C MET A 78 -17.94 -6.60 1.58
N PHE A 79 -18.71 -5.58 1.96
CA PHE A 79 -18.40 -4.72 3.10
C PHE A 79 -19.17 -5.18 4.32
N MET A 80 -18.48 -5.31 5.46
CA MET A 80 -19.08 -5.51 6.77
C MET A 80 -18.83 -4.28 7.62
N ASP A 81 -19.87 -3.49 7.85
CA ASP A 81 -19.79 -2.27 8.64
C ASP A 81 -19.50 -2.61 10.11
N ILE A 82 -18.49 -1.97 10.69
CA ILE A 82 -18.15 -2.07 12.11
C ILE A 82 -18.84 -0.94 12.87
N GLY A 83 -18.81 0.28 12.32
CA GLY A 83 -19.44 1.44 12.94
C GLY A 83 -18.97 2.75 12.33
N THR A 84 -19.04 3.82 13.12
CA THR A 84 -18.63 5.18 12.72
C THR A 84 -17.53 5.66 13.65
N LEU A 85 -16.40 6.09 13.09
CA LEU A 85 -15.32 6.66 13.88
C LEU A 85 -15.77 7.96 14.55
N SER A 86 -15.44 8.10 15.83
CA SER A 86 -15.74 9.28 16.64
C SER A 86 -14.46 9.95 17.12
N CYS A 87 -13.43 10.00 16.28
CA CYS A 87 -12.16 10.62 16.62
C CYS A 87 -12.35 12.12 16.88
N PRO A 88 -11.69 12.72 17.88
CA PRO A 88 -11.86 14.14 18.21
C PRO A 88 -11.11 15.05 17.23
N ALA A 89 -11.47 14.97 15.94
CA ALA A 89 -10.84 15.70 14.83
C ALA A 89 -11.58 17.01 14.45
N GLY A 90 -12.60 17.40 15.21
CA GLY A 90 -13.45 18.55 14.90
C GLY A 90 -14.33 18.29 13.68
N SER A 91 -14.33 19.19 12.71
CA SER A 91 -15.05 19.03 11.44
C SER A 91 -14.22 18.36 10.34
N ALA A 92 -13.01 17.90 10.64
CA ALA A 92 -12.17 17.20 9.69
C ALA A 92 -12.73 15.80 9.39
N THR A 93 -12.47 15.33 8.19
CA THR A 93 -12.88 14.02 7.67
C THR A 93 -11.65 13.12 7.50
N PRO A 94 -11.81 11.79 7.47
CA PRO A 94 -10.72 10.88 7.11
C PRO A 94 -10.12 11.22 5.73
N PHE A 95 -8.83 10.94 5.55
CA PHE A 95 -8.08 11.25 4.33
C PHE A 95 -7.27 10.06 3.81
N SER A 96 -6.66 9.26 4.70
CA SER A 96 -5.90 8.05 4.36
C SER A 96 -5.85 7.13 5.58
N MET A 97 -5.51 5.86 5.37
CA MET A 97 -5.39 4.88 6.44
C MET A 97 -4.33 3.82 6.15
N GLY A 98 -3.53 3.47 7.16
CA GLY A 98 -2.71 2.26 7.20
C GLY A 98 -3.15 1.33 8.33
N LEU A 99 -2.81 0.03 8.27
CA LEU A 99 -3.09 -0.94 9.33
C LEU A 99 -1.79 -1.64 9.74
N ASP A 100 -1.48 -1.67 11.03
CA ASP A 100 -0.33 -2.41 11.54
C ASP A 100 -0.66 -3.88 11.85
N ARG A 101 0.37 -4.63 12.25
CA ARG A 101 0.29 -6.08 12.54
C ARG A 101 -0.58 -6.42 13.75
N ASP A 102 -0.88 -5.46 14.61
CA ASP A 102 -1.75 -5.62 15.77
C ASP A 102 -3.22 -5.31 15.44
N ALA A 103 -3.55 -5.17 14.14
CA ALA A 103 -4.85 -4.75 13.65
C ALA A 103 -5.27 -3.38 14.19
N VAL A 104 -4.30 -2.48 14.39
CA VAL A 104 -4.56 -1.10 14.75
C VAL A 104 -4.51 -0.23 13.50
N ALA A 105 -5.57 0.54 13.28
CA ALA A 105 -5.70 1.44 12.14
C ALA A 105 -5.09 2.81 12.45
N TRP A 106 -4.24 3.29 11.55
CA TRP A 106 -3.64 4.61 11.59
C TRP A 106 -4.37 5.50 10.59
N VAL A 107 -5.23 6.38 11.08
CA VAL A 107 -6.13 7.19 10.24
C VAL A 107 -5.69 8.64 10.23
N LEU A 108 -5.32 9.15 9.06
CA LEU A 108 -5.05 10.56 8.83
C LEU A 108 -6.36 11.27 8.51
N TYR A 109 -6.54 12.46 9.08
CA TYR A 109 -7.67 13.33 8.81
C TYR A 109 -7.25 14.52 7.94
N SER A 110 -8.22 15.15 7.27
CA SER A 110 -7.99 16.26 6.33
C SER A 110 -7.37 17.51 6.95
N ASN A 111 -7.38 17.64 8.27
CA ASN A 111 -6.66 18.68 9.01
C ASN A 111 -5.21 18.32 9.38
N GLY A 112 -4.71 17.16 8.93
CA GLY A 112 -3.36 16.65 9.20
C GLY A 112 -3.19 15.96 10.54
N GLN A 113 -4.27 15.76 11.33
CA GLN A 113 -4.20 14.98 12.56
C GLN A 113 -4.19 13.49 12.25
N LEU A 114 -3.35 12.75 12.97
CA LEU A 114 -3.25 11.29 12.89
C LEU A 114 -3.85 10.66 14.15
N PHE A 115 -4.65 9.61 13.97
CA PHE A 115 -5.25 8.86 15.06
C PHE A 115 -4.90 7.39 14.96
N ARG A 116 -4.64 6.78 16.11
CA ARG A 116 -4.58 5.34 16.29
C ARG A 116 -5.99 4.87 16.66
N VAL A 117 -6.56 3.97 15.88
CA VAL A 117 -7.93 3.47 16.01
C VAL A 117 -7.87 1.97 16.28
N ASP A 118 -8.48 1.55 17.37
CA ASP A 118 -8.71 0.14 17.65
C ASP A 118 -9.81 -0.39 16.71
N THR A 119 -9.52 -1.44 15.93
CA THR A 119 -10.47 -1.95 14.93
C THR A 119 -11.61 -2.75 15.53
N THR A 120 -11.54 -3.11 16.82
CA THR A 120 -12.56 -3.89 17.51
C THR A 120 -13.65 -3.02 18.11
N ASP A 121 -13.27 -1.90 18.74
CA ASP A 121 -14.19 -1.02 19.46
C ASP A 121 -14.23 0.44 18.93
N LEU A 122 -13.42 0.75 17.93
CA LEU A 122 -13.30 2.06 17.28
C LEU A 122 -12.79 3.18 18.19
N THR A 123 -12.13 2.84 19.31
CA THR A 123 -11.51 3.83 20.19
C THR A 123 -10.41 4.59 19.47
N CYS A 124 -10.54 5.91 19.41
CA CYS A 124 -9.54 6.80 18.82
C CYS A 124 -8.57 7.36 19.87
N THR A 125 -7.28 7.10 19.69
CA THR A 125 -6.20 7.75 20.42
C THR A 125 -5.45 8.70 19.49
N LYS A 126 -5.42 9.99 19.81
CA LYS A 126 -4.67 10.97 19.02
C LYS A 126 -3.18 10.66 19.07
N ALA A 127 -2.55 10.50 17.91
CA ALA A 127 -1.10 10.37 17.80
C ALA A 127 -0.40 11.70 18.12
N ASN A 128 0.84 11.64 18.62
CA ASN A 128 1.67 12.83 18.82
C ASN A 128 2.34 13.29 17.50
N TRP A 129 1.65 13.11 16.38
CA TRP A 129 2.09 13.58 15.08
C TRP A 129 1.86 15.10 14.97
N ALA A 130 2.89 15.78 14.51
CA ALA A 130 2.81 17.14 13.98
C ALA A 130 3.43 17.12 12.59
N THR A 131 2.89 17.96 11.69
CA THR A 131 3.37 18.07 10.31
C THR A 131 4.88 18.30 10.28
N GLN A 132 5.59 17.33 9.72
CA GLN A 132 7.03 17.35 9.50
C GLN A 132 7.31 17.17 8.01
N LEU A 133 8.42 17.70 7.54
CA LEU A 133 8.84 17.58 6.13
C LEU A 133 7.79 18.08 5.11
N GLY A 134 6.84 18.92 5.54
CA GLY A 134 5.71 19.37 4.72
C GLY A 134 4.62 18.33 4.50
N LEU A 135 4.64 17.18 5.20
CA LEU A 135 3.64 16.11 5.10
C LEU A 135 2.40 16.45 5.93
N GLN A 136 1.48 17.23 5.35
CA GLN A 136 0.19 17.54 5.97
C GLN A 136 -0.86 16.49 5.59
N GLN A 137 -0.93 16.16 4.30
CA GLN A 137 -1.80 15.13 3.74
C GLN A 137 -0.93 14.13 2.96
N PHE A 138 -1.16 12.85 3.19
CA PHE A 138 -0.38 11.77 2.59
C PHE A 138 -1.15 10.46 2.59
N GLY A 139 -0.91 9.64 1.56
CA GLY A 139 -1.27 8.24 1.55
C GLY A 139 -0.29 7.42 2.37
N MET A 140 -0.72 6.30 2.96
CA MET A 140 0.14 5.53 3.87
C MET A 140 -0.12 4.02 3.86
N GLY A 141 0.94 3.25 4.15
CA GLY A 141 0.85 1.80 4.25
C GLY A 141 2.08 1.19 4.91
N PHE A 142 1.88 0.06 5.58
CA PHE A 142 2.96 -0.71 6.21
C PHE A 142 3.60 -1.67 5.22
N SER A 143 4.93 -1.76 5.23
CA SER A 143 5.69 -2.74 4.45
C SER A 143 6.71 -3.44 5.35
N ALA A 144 6.82 -4.77 5.21
CA ALA A 144 7.75 -5.56 6.00
C ALA A 144 9.19 -5.08 5.74
N ASN A 145 10.03 -5.05 6.76
CA ASN A 145 11.40 -4.56 6.61
C ASN A 145 12.20 -5.49 5.70
N THR A 146 12.09 -6.79 5.95
CA THR A 146 12.56 -7.87 5.08
C THR A 146 11.44 -8.88 4.87
N ALA A 147 11.53 -9.70 3.81
CA ALA A 147 10.52 -10.72 3.55
C ALA A 147 10.35 -11.65 4.75
N GLY A 148 9.09 -11.85 5.17
CA GLY A 148 8.73 -12.68 6.32
C GLY A 148 9.10 -12.13 7.69
N SER A 149 9.61 -10.90 7.80
CA SER A 149 9.89 -10.29 9.11
C SER A 149 8.61 -9.92 9.87
N THR A 150 8.70 -9.98 11.20
CA THR A 150 7.67 -9.46 12.12
C THR A 150 7.78 -7.95 12.33
N GLU A 151 8.81 -7.32 11.78
CA GLU A 151 9.07 -5.90 11.85
C GLU A 151 8.66 -5.24 10.54
N ASP A 152 7.87 -4.18 10.61
CA ASP A 152 7.50 -3.39 9.46
C ASP A 152 7.69 -1.89 9.70
N THR A 153 7.63 -1.14 8.60
CA THR A 153 7.77 0.30 8.60
C THR A 153 6.53 0.91 7.96
N LEU A 154 5.98 1.94 8.60
CA LEU A 154 4.96 2.79 8.01
C LEU A 154 5.62 3.74 7.01
N PHE A 155 5.24 3.61 5.74
CA PHE A 155 5.61 4.54 4.68
C PHE A 155 4.48 5.54 4.44
N VAL A 156 4.85 6.77 4.13
CA VAL A 156 3.92 7.86 3.82
C VAL A 156 4.37 8.60 2.57
N ALA A 157 3.44 8.95 1.69
CA ALA A 157 3.70 9.73 0.49
C ALA A 157 2.71 10.89 0.35
N GLY A 158 3.21 12.13 0.33
CA GLY A 158 2.34 13.30 0.24
C GLY A 158 3.06 14.64 0.41
N GLY A 159 2.34 15.63 0.93
CA GLY A 159 2.82 17.00 1.00
C GLY A 159 1.83 17.96 1.67
N SER A 160 1.97 19.25 1.34
CA SER A 160 1.27 20.35 2.02
C SER A 160 0.11 20.93 1.21
N SER A 161 -0.18 20.39 0.03
CA SER A 161 -1.22 20.95 -0.84
C SER A 161 -2.60 20.51 -0.36
N ALA A 162 -3.55 21.44 -0.42
CA ALA A 162 -4.98 21.15 -0.23
C ALA A 162 -5.58 20.42 -1.46
N ASP A 163 -4.85 20.41 -2.57
CA ASP A 163 -5.15 19.65 -3.78
C ASP A 163 -3.93 18.77 -4.09
N PRO A 164 -3.94 17.47 -3.78
CA PRO A 164 -2.82 16.58 -4.02
C PRO A 164 -2.47 16.52 -5.52
N LEU A 165 -3.41 16.67 -6.44
CA LEU A 165 -3.11 16.54 -7.88
C LEU A 165 -2.52 17.81 -8.51
N SER A 166 -2.51 18.92 -7.78
CA SER A 166 -1.91 20.16 -8.28
C SER A 166 -0.37 20.12 -8.30
N SER A 167 0.26 19.14 -7.64
CA SER A 167 1.70 18.94 -7.64
C SER A 167 2.06 17.66 -8.38
N PRO A 168 2.95 17.70 -9.39
CA PRO A 168 3.33 16.52 -10.16
C PRO A 168 4.13 15.51 -9.34
N THR A 169 4.60 15.88 -8.15
CA THR A 169 5.38 15.02 -7.26
C THR A 169 4.94 15.15 -5.81
N SER A 170 5.20 14.11 -5.03
CA SER A 170 5.00 14.08 -3.58
C SER A 170 6.23 13.52 -2.86
N LYS A 171 6.38 13.86 -1.57
CA LYS A 171 7.50 13.41 -0.75
C LYS A 171 7.21 12.02 -0.20
N LEU A 172 8.16 11.10 -0.33
CA LEU A 172 8.15 9.80 0.32
C LEU A 172 8.98 9.86 1.61
N ALA A 173 8.41 9.36 2.70
CA ALA A 173 9.06 9.27 4.00
C ALA A 173 8.65 7.99 4.75
N THR A 174 9.41 7.65 5.79
CA THR A 174 8.98 6.69 6.82
C THR A 174 8.50 7.44 8.05
N LEU A 175 7.57 6.83 8.79
CA LEU A 175 7.08 7.35 10.07
C LEU A 175 7.31 6.31 11.17
N ASN A 176 8.05 6.69 12.21
CA ASN A 176 8.18 5.83 13.40
C ASN A 176 6.90 5.94 14.24
N THR A 177 6.18 4.83 14.44
CA THR A 177 4.85 4.83 15.08
C THR A 177 4.88 4.97 16.60
N GLN A 178 6.06 4.94 17.23
CA GLN A 178 6.23 5.18 18.67
C GLN A 178 6.56 6.65 18.97
N THR A 179 7.42 7.26 18.16
CA THR A 179 7.95 8.62 18.36
C THR A 179 7.30 9.66 17.46
N PHE A 180 6.63 9.23 16.39
CA PHE A 180 6.08 10.07 15.32
C PHE A 180 7.12 10.94 14.61
N ALA A 181 8.39 10.54 14.62
CA ALA A 181 9.43 11.16 13.83
C ALA A 181 9.34 10.69 12.37
N ALA A 182 9.28 11.65 11.43
CA ALA A 182 9.36 11.36 10.00
C ALA A 182 10.80 11.38 9.49
N THR A 183 11.18 10.39 8.69
CA THR A 183 12.49 10.35 8.01
C THR A 183 12.29 10.38 6.50
N SER A 184 12.89 11.37 5.83
CA SER A 184 12.79 11.51 4.37
C SER A 184 13.44 10.30 3.68
N VAL A 185 12.74 9.73 2.70
CA VAL A 185 13.27 8.68 1.81
C VAL A 185 13.61 9.28 0.45
N GLY A 186 12.65 9.97 -0.16
CA GLY A 186 12.80 10.47 -1.52
C GLY A 186 11.58 11.23 -2.01
N THR A 187 11.37 11.20 -3.32
CA THR A 187 10.23 11.83 -4.01
C THR A 187 9.64 10.82 -4.98
N VAL A 188 8.32 10.79 -5.10
CA VAL A 188 7.57 10.00 -6.09
C VAL A 188 6.84 10.94 -7.05
N THR A 189 6.58 10.48 -8.28
CA THR A 189 5.79 11.23 -9.27
C THR A 189 4.31 10.93 -9.07
N GLY A 190 3.49 11.96 -8.82
CA GLY A 190 2.09 11.82 -8.41
C GLY A 190 1.91 11.63 -6.89
N TRP A 191 0.67 11.34 -6.50
CA TRP A 191 0.23 11.29 -5.10
C TRP A 191 -0.47 9.97 -4.81
N PRO A 192 0.29 8.98 -4.31
CA PRO A 192 -0.27 7.64 -4.17
C PRO A 192 -0.96 7.42 -2.83
N GLU A 193 -1.94 6.54 -2.83
CA GLU A 193 -2.24 5.72 -1.64
C GLU A 193 -1.31 4.50 -1.63
N LEU A 194 -0.79 4.16 -0.45
CA LEU A 194 0.28 3.18 -0.31
C LEU A 194 -0.23 1.88 0.31
N THR A 195 0.36 0.75 -0.10
CA THR A 195 0.21 -0.54 0.56
C THR A 195 1.54 -1.27 0.51
N GLY A 196 1.88 -2.03 1.54
CA GLY A 196 3.02 -2.94 1.50
C GLY A 196 2.60 -4.40 1.62
N THR A 197 3.59 -5.29 1.59
CA THR A 197 3.38 -6.73 1.67
C THR A 197 4.31 -7.37 2.69
N GLY A 198 3.99 -8.60 3.12
CA GLY A 198 4.89 -9.45 3.89
C GLY A 198 6.19 -9.83 3.16
N ASN A 199 6.27 -9.61 1.84
CA ASN A 199 7.47 -9.85 1.02
C ASN A 199 8.40 -8.62 0.95
N ALA A 200 8.21 -7.64 1.83
CA ALA A 200 8.99 -6.41 1.91
C ALA A 200 8.89 -5.49 0.67
N GLU A 201 7.79 -5.57 -0.05
CA GLU A 201 7.50 -4.67 -1.16
C GLU A 201 6.66 -3.49 -0.66
N LEU A 202 6.86 -2.33 -1.28
CA LEU A 202 6.00 -1.16 -1.14
C LEU A 202 5.39 -0.87 -2.51
N TRP A 203 4.08 -0.64 -2.52
CA TRP A 203 3.31 -0.37 -3.72
C TRP A 203 2.47 0.89 -3.53
N GLY A 204 2.23 1.62 -4.61
CA GLY A 204 1.36 2.79 -4.63
C GLY A 204 0.36 2.73 -5.77
N TRP A 205 -0.87 3.15 -5.50
CA TRP A 205 -1.86 3.49 -6.52
C TRP A 205 -1.83 4.99 -6.75
N PHE A 206 -1.52 5.40 -7.98
CA PHE A 206 -1.44 6.78 -8.41
C PHE A 206 -2.65 7.07 -9.31
N PRO A 207 -3.74 7.64 -8.76
CA PRO A 207 -4.84 8.10 -9.59
C PRO A 207 -4.39 9.32 -10.41
N ASP A 208 -4.87 9.40 -11.65
CA ASP A 208 -4.51 10.47 -12.58
C ASP A 208 -5.55 10.55 -13.70
N GLU A 209 -5.71 11.75 -14.27
CA GLU A 209 -6.68 11.98 -15.35
C GLU A 209 -6.34 11.22 -16.62
N ILE A 210 -5.05 10.97 -16.89
CA ILE A 210 -4.57 10.44 -18.17
C ILE A 210 -3.79 9.13 -18.00
N SER A 211 -2.97 9.06 -16.96
CA SER A 211 -1.95 8.03 -16.74
C SER A 211 -2.04 7.35 -15.36
N PRO A 212 -3.24 6.90 -14.94
CA PRO A 212 -3.37 6.23 -13.66
C PRO A 212 -2.62 4.89 -13.67
N ARG A 213 -2.02 4.54 -12.54
CA ARG A 213 -1.12 3.38 -12.47
C ARG A 213 -0.92 2.85 -11.07
N VAL A 214 -0.55 1.57 -11.00
CA VAL A 214 0.03 0.97 -9.79
C VAL A 214 1.53 0.84 -9.98
N GLU A 215 2.32 1.24 -9.00
CA GLU A 215 3.79 1.11 -9.04
C GLU A 215 4.35 0.43 -7.81
N GLN A 216 5.33 -0.46 -8.01
CA GLN A 216 6.23 -0.88 -6.96
C GLN A 216 7.25 0.23 -6.74
N ILE A 217 7.45 0.61 -5.49
CA ILE A 217 8.30 1.74 -5.09
C ILE A 217 9.52 1.19 -4.35
N ASP A 218 10.71 1.66 -4.75
CA ASP A 218 11.95 1.41 -4.03
C ASP A 218 11.91 2.11 -2.66
N LYS A 219 11.97 1.31 -1.59
CA LYS A 219 11.85 1.79 -0.20
C LYS A 219 13.01 2.69 0.25
N THR A 220 14.09 2.78 -0.52
CA THR A 220 15.30 3.55 -0.18
C THR A 220 15.43 4.84 -0.97
N THR A 221 14.86 4.90 -2.18
CA THR A 221 15.01 6.04 -3.09
C THR A 221 13.68 6.68 -3.49
N GLY A 222 12.57 5.95 -3.40
CA GLY A 222 11.27 6.33 -3.96
C GLY A 222 11.15 6.13 -5.48
N ALA A 223 12.15 5.55 -6.14
CA ALA A 223 12.08 5.27 -7.57
C ALA A 223 11.06 4.15 -7.87
N ALA A 224 10.40 4.23 -9.03
CA ALA A 224 9.56 3.14 -9.51
C ALA A 224 10.43 1.93 -9.92
N ILE A 225 10.07 0.75 -9.43
CA ILE A 225 10.69 -0.54 -9.77
C ILE A 225 9.89 -1.24 -10.88
N LYS A 226 8.56 -1.29 -10.72
CA LYS A 226 7.63 -1.94 -11.64
C LYS A 226 6.38 -1.08 -11.75
N THR A 227 5.85 -0.92 -12.96
CA THR A 227 4.68 -0.08 -13.22
C THR A 227 3.64 -0.85 -14.01
N PHE A 228 2.40 -0.82 -13.53
CA PHE A 228 1.21 -1.28 -14.23
C PHE A 228 0.37 -0.07 -14.63
N GLN A 229 0.33 0.21 -15.94
CA GLN A 229 -0.52 1.28 -16.48
C GLN A 229 -1.97 0.83 -16.52
N LEU A 230 -2.88 1.67 -16.07
CA LEU A 230 -4.30 1.34 -15.89
C LEU A 230 -5.22 2.32 -16.63
N PRO A 231 -5.05 2.55 -17.94
CA PRO A 231 -5.75 3.60 -18.67
C PRO A 231 -7.28 3.48 -18.65
N SER A 232 -7.84 2.29 -18.39
CA SER A 232 -9.29 2.12 -18.21
C SER A 232 -9.85 2.76 -16.93
N LEU A 233 -8.97 3.15 -16.00
CA LEU A 233 -9.30 3.82 -14.73
C LEU A 233 -9.00 5.32 -14.80
N SER A 234 -8.76 5.88 -15.99
CA SER A 234 -8.50 7.31 -16.16
C SER A 234 -9.76 8.14 -15.85
N GLY A 235 -9.56 9.43 -15.61
CA GLY A 235 -10.61 10.38 -15.24
C GLY A 235 -10.25 11.16 -13.99
N THR A 236 -10.95 12.27 -13.74
CA THR A 236 -10.67 13.14 -12.59
C THR A 236 -11.08 12.40 -11.31
N PRO A 237 -10.12 11.99 -10.45
CA PRO A 237 -10.44 11.26 -9.24
C PRO A 237 -11.02 12.22 -8.19
N ALA A 238 -12.04 11.77 -7.49
CA ALA A 238 -12.73 12.51 -6.43
C ALA A 238 -12.46 11.91 -5.04
N ALA A 239 -12.26 10.59 -4.96
CA ALA A 239 -11.80 9.89 -3.75
C ALA A 239 -11.09 8.60 -4.14
N TRP A 240 -10.10 8.18 -3.37
CA TRP A 240 -9.40 6.92 -3.62
C TRP A 240 -8.81 6.30 -2.37
N ALA A 241 -8.62 4.98 -2.42
CA ALA A 241 -7.86 4.21 -1.46
C ALA A 241 -7.22 2.98 -2.12
N PHE A 242 -6.26 2.34 -1.43
CA PHE A 242 -5.49 1.24 -2.01
C PHE A 242 -5.14 0.18 -0.98
N ALA A 243 -5.25 -1.09 -1.36
CA ALA A 243 -4.82 -2.20 -0.54
C ALA A 243 -4.24 -3.34 -1.38
N PHE A 244 -3.26 -4.06 -0.83
CA PHE A 244 -2.81 -5.35 -1.33
C PHE A 244 -3.50 -6.47 -0.54
N TRP A 245 -4.01 -7.48 -1.24
CA TRP A 245 -4.51 -8.68 -0.57
C TRP A 245 -4.57 -9.88 -1.52
N GLY A 246 -4.08 -11.02 -1.05
CA GLY A 246 -4.19 -12.29 -1.77
C GLY A 246 -3.35 -12.37 -3.03
N GLY A 247 -2.32 -11.54 -3.16
CA GLY A 247 -1.50 -11.45 -4.38
C GLY A 247 -1.97 -10.40 -5.39
N ASP A 248 -3.15 -9.82 -5.17
CA ASP A 248 -3.75 -8.79 -6.03
C ASP A 248 -3.78 -7.42 -5.36
N PHE A 249 -4.04 -6.40 -6.18
CA PHE A 249 -4.31 -5.06 -5.69
C PHE A 249 -5.79 -4.71 -5.77
N TRP A 250 -6.25 -3.96 -4.78
CA TRP A 250 -7.62 -3.51 -4.62
C TRP A 250 -7.62 -1.99 -4.62
N ILE A 251 -8.16 -1.43 -5.70
CA ILE A 251 -8.27 0.02 -5.89
C ILE A 251 -9.71 0.41 -5.57
N PHE A 252 -9.85 1.33 -4.64
CA PHE A 252 -11.11 1.99 -4.34
C PHE A 252 -11.04 3.34 -5.02
N LEU A 253 -11.94 3.63 -5.96
CA LEU A 253 -11.90 4.85 -6.75
C LEU A 253 -13.31 5.39 -6.95
N MET A 254 -13.46 6.69 -6.69
CA MET A 254 -14.60 7.48 -7.14
C MET A 254 -14.07 8.56 -8.07
N ARG A 255 -14.69 8.74 -9.23
CA ARG A 255 -14.40 9.82 -10.19
C ARG A 255 -15.49 10.89 -10.17
N GLY A 256 -15.13 12.11 -10.56
CA GLY A 256 -16.01 13.29 -10.45
C GLY A 256 -16.09 14.16 -11.69
N ASP A 257 -15.66 13.67 -12.86
CA ASP A 257 -15.77 14.41 -14.13
C ASP A 257 -17.13 14.18 -14.83
N LEU A 258 -17.38 14.94 -15.90
CA LEU A 258 -18.66 14.91 -16.62
C LEU A 258 -18.94 13.56 -17.30
N ASP A 259 -17.89 12.81 -17.66
CA ASP A 259 -17.99 11.49 -18.27
C ASP A 259 -18.08 10.37 -17.21
N HIS A 260 -17.75 10.70 -15.96
CA HIS A 260 -17.73 9.82 -14.79
C HIS A 260 -18.37 10.49 -13.56
N LEU A 261 -19.68 10.79 -13.64
CA LEU A 261 -20.48 11.25 -12.50
C LEU A 261 -20.77 10.07 -11.55
N GLU A 262 -19.76 9.64 -10.81
CA GLU A 262 -19.88 8.60 -9.81
C GLU A 262 -20.35 9.20 -8.48
N PHE A 263 -21.38 8.60 -7.88
CA PHE A 263 -21.93 9.02 -6.59
C PHE A 263 -21.50 8.10 -5.44
N ASN A 264 -20.66 7.12 -5.74
CA ASN A 264 -20.13 6.14 -4.82
C ASN A 264 -18.82 5.58 -5.37
N THR A 265 -18.00 5.03 -4.50
CA THR A 265 -16.76 4.34 -4.86
C THR A 265 -17.04 3.07 -5.66
N SER A 266 -16.29 2.88 -6.74
CA SER A 266 -16.07 1.60 -7.41
C SER A 266 -14.83 0.90 -6.86
N VAL A 267 -14.87 -0.43 -6.74
CA VAL A 267 -13.76 -1.27 -6.29
C VAL A 267 -13.26 -2.11 -7.45
N TYR A 268 -11.98 -1.99 -7.77
CA TYR A 268 -11.32 -2.69 -8.87
C TYR A 268 -10.29 -3.68 -8.32
N GLN A 269 -10.38 -4.93 -8.76
CA GLN A 269 -9.38 -5.95 -8.50
C GLN A 269 -8.38 -5.99 -9.66
N ILE A 270 -7.12 -5.68 -9.39
CA ILE A 270 -6.03 -5.70 -10.35
C ILE A 270 -5.12 -6.88 -10.04
N ASP A 271 -4.84 -7.70 -11.05
CA ASP A 271 -3.91 -8.81 -10.95
C ASP A 271 -2.52 -8.31 -10.54
N GLY A 272 -2.03 -8.76 -9.39
CA GLY A 272 -0.78 -8.21 -8.85
C GLY A 272 0.49 -8.69 -9.56
N MET A 273 0.38 -9.63 -10.49
CA MET A 273 1.50 -10.11 -11.31
C MET A 273 1.57 -9.39 -12.65
N THR A 274 0.42 -9.22 -13.30
CA THR A 274 0.30 -8.75 -14.70
C THR A 274 -0.24 -7.32 -14.81
N GLY A 275 -0.91 -6.79 -13.78
CA GLY A 275 -1.60 -5.51 -13.83
C GLY A 275 -2.96 -5.56 -14.55
N ALA A 276 -3.45 -6.75 -14.92
CA ALA A 276 -4.73 -6.90 -15.61
C ALA A 276 -5.92 -6.62 -14.67
N LEU A 277 -6.95 -5.93 -15.16
CA LEU A 277 -8.22 -5.79 -14.45
C LEU A 277 -8.94 -7.15 -14.41
N LYS A 278 -9.14 -7.70 -13.21
CA LYS A 278 -9.82 -8.99 -12.98
C LYS A 278 -11.32 -8.81 -12.79
N SER A 279 -11.72 -7.81 -12.01
CA SER A 279 -13.14 -7.54 -11.77
C SER A 279 -13.39 -6.15 -11.17
N THR A 280 -14.65 -5.75 -11.18
CA THR A 280 -15.15 -4.51 -10.57
C THR A 280 -16.42 -4.79 -9.77
N THR A 281 -16.62 -4.05 -8.66
CA THR A 281 -17.89 -4.01 -7.92
C THR A 281 -18.14 -2.61 -7.38
N ASP A 282 -19.39 -2.25 -7.09
CA ASP A 282 -19.74 -0.96 -6.53
C ASP A 282 -19.76 -1.03 -4.99
N ALA A 283 -19.42 0.09 -4.34
CA ALA A 283 -19.52 0.28 -2.90
C ALA A 283 -20.65 1.29 -2.60
N PRO A 284 -21.93 0.90 -2.73
CA PRO A 284 -23.05 1.84 -2.69
C PRO A 284 -23.09 2.62 -1.37
N GLY A 285 -23.27 3.94 -1.48
CA GLY A 285 -23.36 4.86 -0.35
C GLY A 285 -22.04 5.07 0.41
N ARG A 286 -20.89 4.74 -0.20
CA ARG A 286 -19.56 4.94 0.39
C ARG A 286 -18.70 5.79 -0.53
N THR A 287 -17.99 6.75 0.06
CA THR A 287 -16.88 7.49 -0.55
C THR A 287 -15.62 7.09 0.19
N ILE A 288 -14.99 6.00 -0.24
CA ILE A 288 -13.84 5.42 0.45
C ILE A 288 -12.60 6.27 0.18
N VAL A 289 -11.96 6.71 1.27
CA VAL A 289 -10.78 7.60 1.25
C VAL A 289 -9.57 6.97 1.94
N GLY A 290 -9.74 5.85 2.63
CA GLY A 290 -8.62 5.12 3.21
C GLY A 290 -8.88 3.63 3.22
N ALA A 291 -7.84 2.85 2.96
CA ALA A 291 -7.86 1.39 3.01
C ALA A 291 -6.56 0.91 3.64
N GLY A 292 -6.68 0.09 4.67
CA GLY A 292 -5.56 -0.36 5.47
C GLY A 292 -5.48 -1.87 5.49
N VAL A 293 -4.29 -2.39 5.26
CA VAL A 293 -3.95 -3.80 5.39
C VAL A 293 -2.58 -3.91 6.03
N SER A 294 -2.38 -4.90 6.88
CA SER A 294 -1.08 -5.13 7.51
C SER A 294 -0.19 -6.03 6.66
N THR A 295 1.08 -6.12 7.04
CA THR A 295 2.05 -7.04 6.44
C THR A 295 1.72 -8.52 6.66
N CYS A 296 0.69 -8.81 7.47
CA CYS A 296 0.12 -10.14 7.67
C CYS A 296 -0.83 -10.61 6.56
N ALA A 297 -1.26 -9.71 5.66
CA ALA A 297 -2.16 -10.11 4.59
C ALA A 297 -1.55 -11.19 3.69
N PRO A 298 -2.37 -12.15 3.22
CA PRO A 298 -1.91 -13.22 2.38
C PRO A 298 -1.27 -12.67 1.10
N VAL A 299 -0.11 -13.20 0.73
CA VAL A 299 0.60 -12.81 -0.50
C VAL A 299 0.17 -13.61 -1.72
N VAL A 300 -0.57 -14.70 -1.51
CA VAL A 300 -1.23 -15.55 -2.51
C VAL A 300 -2.50 -16.15 -1.89
N ILE A 301 -3.51 -16.46 -2.70
CA ILE A 301 -4.64 -17.31 -2.31
C ILE A 301 -4.38 -18.69 -2.93
N LEU A 302 -4.33 -19.72 -2.08
CA LEU A 302 -4.18 -21.12 -2.52
C LEU A 302 -5.51 -21.70 -3.00
#